data_AF-A0A6P0RLY6-F1
#
_entry.id   AF-A0A6P0RLY6-F1
#
_cell.length_a   1.000
_cell.length_b   1.000
_cell.length_c   1.000
_cell.angle_alpha   90.00
_cell.angle_beta   90.00
_cell.angle_gamma   90.00
#
_symmetry.space_group_name_H-M   'P 1'
#
loop_
_entity.id
_entity.type
_entity.pdbx_description
1 polymer ?
#
loop_
_entity_poly.entity_id
_entity_poly.type
_entity_poly.pdbx_seq_one_letter_code
_entity_poly.pdbx_strand_id
1 'polypeptide(L)'
;MSLALQNGIATIMGFLGKHTTFVRTPKFNVFNQKQNWYGNKYFSKKIKPLTFIEILLVIYYLSGVYLGFELQDFGLLPFHLFLACGYTLLSGGVIYQVWRPNR
;
A
#
# COMPACT_ATOMS: atom_id res chain seq x y z
N MET A 1 6.79 -7.31 1.03
CA MET A 1 7.23 -6.29 2.00
C MET A 1 6.19 -5.19 2.20
N SER A 2 5.82 -4.40 1.20
CA SER A 2 4.81 -3.34 1.39
C SER A 2 3.42 -3.84 1.83
N LEU A 3 3.01 -5.02 1.32
CA LEU A 3 1.80 -5.71 1.79
C LEU A 3 1.90 -6.23 3.23
N ALA A 4 3.09 -6.27 3.85
CA ALA A 4 3.25 -6.78 5.21
C ALA A 4 2.57 -5.86 6.23
N LEU A 5 2.58 -4.55 6.02
CA LEU A 5 1.88 -3.60 6.88
C LEU A 5 0.35 -3.78 6.80
N GLN A 6 -0.18 -3.91 5.59
CA GLN A 6 -1.61 -4.16 5.36
C GLN A 6 -2.04 -5.53 5.92
N ASN A 7 -1.22 -6.56 5.71
CA ASN A 7 -1.46 -7.90 6.23
C ASN A 7 -1.34 -7.93 7.75
N GLY A 8 -0.38 -7.23 8.36
CA GLY A 8 -0.24 -7.14 9.81
C GLY A 8 -1.45 -6.49 10.46
N ILE A 9 -1.96 -5.41 9.87
CA ILE A 9 -3.21 -4.77 10.33
C ILE A 9 -4.39 -5.72 10.16
N ALA A 10 -4.48 -6.44 9.04
CA ALA A 10 -5.53 -7.43 8.83
C ALA A 10 -5.48 -8.57 9.88
N THR A 11 -4.29 -9.07 10.21
CA THR A 11 -4.09 -10.07 11.26
C THR A 11 -4.49 -9.54 12.63
N ILE A 12 -4.10 -8.31 12.99
CA ILE A 12 -4.50 -7.67 14.25
C ILE A 12 -6.02 -7.50 14.32
N MET A 13 -6.65 -7.06 13.23
CA MET A 13 -8.12 -6.94 13.16
C MET A 13 -8.81 -8.30 13.32
N GLY A 14 -8.26 -9.35 12.71
CA GLY A 14 -8.73 -10.73 12.87
C GLY A 14 -8.56 -11.24 14.30
N PHE A 15 -7.40 -10.99 14.92
CA PHE A 15 -7.12 -11.37 16.31
C PHE A 15 -8.07 -10.67 17.30
N LEU A 16 -8.37 -9.40 17.07
CA LEU A 16 -9.35 -8.62 17.86
C LEU A 16 -10.81 -9.01 17.58
N GLY A 17 -11.07 -10.03 16.74
CA GLY A 17 -12.43 -10.49 16.45
C GLY A 17 -13.28 -9.51 15.65
N LYS A 18 -12.67 -8.52 14.96
CA LYS A 18 -13.43 -7.65 14.05
C LYS A 18 -13.83 -8.44 12.82
N HIS A 19 -15.10 -8.84 12.78
CA HIS A 19 -15.69 -9.48 11.62
C HIS A 19 -15.85 -8.45 10.49
N THR A 20 -14.92 -8.47 9.53
CA THR A 20 -15.19 -7.90 8.21
C THR A 20 -16.07 -8.90 7.48
N THR A 21 -17.31 -8.55 7.19
CA THR A 21 -18.20 -9.42 6.42
C THR A 21 -17.56 -9.67 5.07
N PHE A 22 -17.19 -10.91 4.79
CA PHE A 22 -16.67 -11.32 3.48
C PHE A 22 -17.85 -11.42 2.50
N VAL A 23 -18.45 -10.26 2.20
CA VAL A 23 -19.55 -10.17 1.24
C VAL A 23 -18.98 -10.51 -0.12
N ARG A 24 -19.36 -11.68 -0.65
CA ARG A 24 -19.00 -12.14 -2.00
C ARG A 24 -19.83 -11.36 -3.02
N THR A 25 -19.56 -10.07 -3.20
CA THR A 25 -20.10 -9.29 -4.33
C THR A 25 -19.07 -9.28 -5.45
N PRO A 26 -19.48 -9.44 -6.73
CA PRO A 26 -18.56 -9.33 -7.85
C PRO A 26 -17.96 -7.92 -7.86
N LYS A 27 -16.62 -7.85 -7.91
CA LYS A 27 -15.80 -6.63 -7.70
C LYS A 27 -16.19 -5.44 -8.60
N PHE A 28 -16.96 -5.68 -9.66
CA PHE A 28 -17.45 -4.65 -10.59
C PHE A 28 -18.97 -4.51 -10.67
N ASN A 29 -19.76 -5.38 -10.02
CA ASN A 29 -21.23 -5.33 -10.04
C ASN A 29 -21.85 -5.15 -11.45
N VAL A 30 -21.19 -5.68 -12.49
CA VAL A 30 -21.61 -5.55 -13.90
C VAL A 30 -22.62 -6.65 -14.19
N PHE A 31 -23.90 -6.31 -14.19
CA PHE A 31 -24.97 -7.25 -14.57
C PHE A 31 -25.29 -7.20 -16.07
N ASN A 32 -24.87 -6.14 -16.78
CA ASN A 32 -25.17 -5.93 -18.19
C ASN A 32 -23.90 -5.55 -18.98
N GLN A 33 -23.72 -6.16 -20.16
CA GLN A 33 -22.57 -5.96 -21.05
C GLN A 33 -22.38 -4.49 -21.56
N LYS A 34 -23.36 -3.60 -21.32
CA LYS A 34 -23.36 -2.20 -21.74
C LYS A 34 -23.01 -1.19 -20.62
N GLN A 35 -22.73 -1.61 -19.40
CA GLN A 35 -22.38 -0.68 -18.32
C GLN A 35 -20.90 -0.24 -18.40
N ASN A 36 -20.69 1.07 -18.51
CA ASN A 36 -19.37 1.67 -18.44
C ASN A 36 -18.75 1.49 -17.04
N TRP A 37 -17.51 1.04 -17.02
CA TRP A 37 -16.73 0.68 -15.81
C TRP A 37 -16.22 1.93 -15.06
N TYR A 38 -16.31 3.08 -15.74
CA TYR A 38 -15.74 4.38 -15.39
C TYR A 38 -16.40 5.11 -14.21
N GLY A 39 -17.48 4.58 -13.63
CA GLY A 39 -18.22 5.20 -12.52
C GLY A 39 -18.20 4.45 -11.20
N ASN A 40 -17.42 3.36 -11.08
CA ASN A 40 -17.55 2.45 -9.94
C ASN A 40 -16.94 3.05 -8.65
N LYS A 41 -17.68 2.94 -7.53
CA LYS A 41 -17.36 3.47 -6.18
C LYS A 41 -15.98 3.02 -5.62
N TYR A 42 -15.38 2.00 -6.23
CA TYR A 42 -14.06 1.48 -5.91
C TYR A 42 -12.90 2.38 -6.35
N PHE A 43 -13.11 3.31 -7.29
CA PHE A 43 -12.18 4.41 -7.57
C PHE A 43 -12.35 5.54 -6.55
N SER A 44 -12.37 5.19 -5.25
CA SER A 44 -12.38 6.21 -4.20
C SER A 44 -11.07 7.00 -4.28
N LYS A 45 -11.17 8.22 -4.78
CA LYS A 45 -10.10 9.18 -5.11
C LYS A 45 -9.36 9.76 -3.88
N LYS A 46 -9.39 9.06 -2.74
CA LYS A 46 -8.87 9.58 -1.48
C LYS A 46 -7.64 8.80 -1.04
N ILE A 47 -6.61 9.54 -0.65
CA ILE A 47 -5.42 8.98 0.01
C ILE A 47 -5.89 8.40 1.35
N LYS A 48 -5.61 7.12 1.58
CA LYS A 48 -5.91 6.48 2.87
C LYS A 48 -4.93 6.99 3.93
N PRO A 49 -5.33 7.15 5.19
CA PRO A 49 -4.40 7.50 6.29
C PRO A 49 -3.18 6.56 6.35
N LEU A 50 -3.38 5.30 5.96
CA LEU A 50 -2.35 4.28 5.89
C LEU A 50 -1.17 4.65 4.99
N THR A 51 -1.43 5.38 3.90
CA THR A 51 -0.40 5.79 2.94
C THR A 51 0.62 6.74 3.56
N PHE A 52 0.24 7.53 4.58
CA PHE A 52 1.19 8.37 5.32
C PHE A 52 2.18 7.53 6.13
N ILE A 53 1.71 6.43 6.73
CA ILE A 53 2.59 5.50 7.47
C ILE A 53 3.56 4.80 6.50
N GLU A 54 3.08 4.42 5.32
CA GLU A 54 3.92 3.83 4.27
C GLU A 54 5.03 4.80 3.83
N ILE A 55 4.74 6.10 3.67
CA ILE A 55 5.74 7.14 3.34
C ILE A 55 6.73 7.33 4.48
N LEU A 56 6.27 7.36 5.73
CA LEU A 56 7.16 7.45 6.89
C LEU A 56 8.12 6.27 6.94
N LEU A 57 7.65 5.07 6.62
CA LEU A 57 8.50 3.88 6.52
C LEU A 57 9.54 4.00 5.39
N VAL A 58 9.20 4.60 4.24
CA VAL A 58 10.20 4.87 3.19
C VAL A 58 11.33 5.74 3.75
N ILE A 59 10.99 6.84 4.43
CA ILE A 59 11.98 7.75 5.02
C ILE A 59 12.84 7.01 6.05
N TYR A 60 12.22 6.17 6.89
CA TYR A 60 12.91 5.35 7.88
C TYR A 60 13.90 4.35 7.24
N TYR A 61 13.52 3.67 6.17
CA TYR A 61 14.46 2.73 5.51
C TYR A 61 15.55 3.46 4.73
N LEU A 62 15.28 4.65 4.18
CA LEU A 62 16.30 5.48 3.55
C LEU A 62 17.33 5.99 4.58
N SER A 63 16.90 6.35 5.79
CA SER A 63 17.87 6.69 6.86
C SER A 63 18.68 5.47 7.29
N GLY A 64 18.09 4.26 7.29
CA GLY A 64 18.84 3.03 7.52
C GLY A 64 19.88 2.74 6.42
N VAL A 65 19.59 3.05 5.16
CA VAL A 65 20.60 3.00 4.08
C VAL A 65 21.73 3.99 4.35
N TYR A 66 21.41 5.23 4.72
CA TYR A 66 22.40 6.26 5.06
C TYR A 66 23.32 5.81 6.21
N LEU A 67 22.73 5.30 7.31
CA LEU A 67 23.48 4.78 8.45
C LEU A 67 24.33 3.55 8.09
N GLY A 68 23.87 2.70 7.18
CA GLY A 68 24.66 1.56 6.68
C GLY A 68 25.96 2.02 5.98
N PHE A 69 25.91 3.12 5.24
CA PHE A 69 27.12 3.72 4.65
C PHE A 69 28.02 4.37 5.71
N GLU A 70 27.45 5.07 6.69
CA GLU A 70 28.21 5.73 7.77
C GLU A 70 28.94 4.72 8.67
N LEU A 71 28.25 3.63 9.05
CA LEU A 71 28.78 2.57 9.91
C LEU A 71 29.63 1.54 9.15
N GLN A 72 29.74 1.66 7.81
CA GLN A 72 30.39 0.68 6.92
C GLN A 72 29.83 -0.75 7.07
N ASP A 73 28.57 -0.87 7.52
CA ASP A 73 27.87 -2.14 7.64
C ASP A 73 26.90 -2.31 6.47
N PHE A 74 27.34 -3.12 5.51
CA PHE A 74 26.60 -3.40 4.29
C PHE A 74 25.72 -4.66 4.39
N GLY A 75 25.77 -5.39 5.51
CA GLY A 75 25.06 -6.66 5.65
C GLY A 75 23.54 -6.49 5.53
N LEU A 76 23.01 -5.41 6.11
CA LEU A 76 21.58 -5.10 6.06
C LEU A 76 21.17 -4.21 4.88
N LEU A 77 22.12 -3.70 4.10
CA LEU A 77 21.87 -2.79 2.99
C LEU A 77 20.90 -3.35 1.93
N PRO A 78 20.99 -4.62 1.46
CA PRO A 78 20.03 -5.15 0.50
C PRO A 78 18.59 -5.18 1.06
N PHE A 79 18.43 -5.41 2.37
CA PHE A 79 17.11 -5.43 3.00
C PHE A 79 16.51 -4.02 3.10
N HIS A 80 17.31 -3.03 3.50
CA HIS A 80 16.87 -1.64 3.58
C HIS A 80 16.46 -1.09 2.21
N LEU A 81 17.25 -1.36 1.17
CA LEU A 81 16.92 -0.97 -0.20
C LEU A 81 15.66 -1.67 -0.71
N PHE A 82 15.52 -2.98 -0.46
CA PHE A 82 14.34 -3.73 -0.88
C PHE A 82 13.06 -3.21 -0.20
N LEU A 83 13.14 -2.84 1.08
CA LEU A 83 12.04 -2.24 1.84
C LEU A 83 11.71 -0.84 1.33
N ALA A 84 12.72 0.02 1.16
CA ALA A 84 12.54 1.38 0.64
C ALA A 84 11.88 1.37 -0.74
N CYS A 85 12.37 0.54 -1.68
CA CYS A 85 11.78 0.39 -3.01
C CYS A 85 10.34 -0.13 -2.94
N GLY A 86 10.08 -1.16 -2.13
CA GLY A 86 8.74 -1.75 -2.00
C GLY A 86 7.69 -0.77 -1.48
N TYR A 87 8.01 -0.01 -0.43
CA TYR A 87 7.09 1.00 0.11
C TYR A 87 6.95 2.23 -0.80
N THR A 88 8.02 2.62 -1.52
CA THR A 88 7.99 3.73 -2.48
C THR A 88 7.10 3.42 -3.67
N LEU A 89 7.22 2.22 -4.26
CA LEU A 89 6.39 1.81 -5.40
C LEU A 89 4.90 1.77 -5.04
N LEU A 90 4.56 1.29 -3.85
CA LEU A 90 3.16 1.18 -3.43
C LEU A 90 2.54 2.55 -3.11
N SER A 91 3.20 3.34 -2.25
CA SER A 91 2.71 4.67 -1.89
C SER A 91 2.70 5.63 -3.09
N GLY A 92 3.75 5.59 -3.92
CA GLY A 92 3.83 6.32 -5.18
C GLY A 92 2.74 5.91 -6.17
N GLY A 93 2.45 4.61 -6.28
CA GLY A 93 1.34 4.12 -7.12
C GLY A 93 -0.03 4.62 -6.65
N VAL A 94 -0.28 4.64 -5.34
CA VAL A 94 -1.52 5.20 -4.76
C VAL A 94 -1.62 6.70 -5.03
N ILE A 95 -0.55 7.46 -4.82
CA ILE A 95 -0.52 8.90 -5.09
C ILE A 95 -0.73 9.18 -6.58
N TYR A 96 -0.05 8.44 -7.46
CA TYR A 96 -0.19 8.56 -8.91
C TYR A 96 -1.62 8.27 -9.36
N GLN A 97 -2.27 7.25 -8.79
CA GLN A 97 -3.66 6.90 -9.09
C GLN A 97 -4.64 7.98 -8.59
N VAL A 98 -4.39 8.60 -7.43
CA VAL A 98 -5.18 9.73 -6.93
C VAL A 98 -4.99 10.96 -7.82
N TRP A 99 -3.75 11.23 -8.24
CA TRP A 99 -3.39 12.40 -9.05
C TRP A 99 -3.85 12.29 -10.50
N ARG A 100 -3.90 11.07 -11.08
CA ARG A 100 -4.36 10.82 -12.45
C ARG A 100 -5.64 9.96 -12.47
N PRO A 101 -6.80 10.54 -12.12
CA PRO A 101 -8.02 9.78 -11.86
C PRO A 101 -8.76 9.23 -13.10
N ASN A 102 -8.38 9.63 -14.33
CA ASN A 102 -9.08 9.23 -15.56
C ASN A 102 -8.11 8.71 -16.64
N ARG A 103 -8.03 7.39 -16.79
CA ARG A 103 -7.90 6.65 -18.05
C ARG A 103 -8.64 5.32 -17.93
#